data_AF-A0AAV8C3N7-F1
#
_entry.id   AF-A0AAV8C3N7-F1
#
_cell.length_a   1.000
_cell.length_b   1.000
_cell.length_c   1.000
_cell.angle_alpha   90.00
_cell.angle_beta   90.00
_cell.angle_gamma   90.00
#
_symmetry.space_group_name_H-M   'P 1'
#
loop_
_entity.id
_entity.type
_entity.pdbx_description
1 polymer ?
#
loop_
_entity_poly.entity_id
_entity_poly.type
_entity_poly.pdbx_seq_one_letter_code
_entity_poly.pdbx_strand_id
1 'polypeptide(L)'
;MYGIALAALGMLSTIATGLSIDAYGPISDNAGGIAEMAGMPHNVRETTDALDAAGNTTAAIGKGFAIGSAALVSLALFGAYVSRVGLDTVNVLNKKVIIGLLVGAMLPYWFSALTMKSVGSAALKMVEEVRRQFNEIPGLMEGTAKPDYATCVKISTDASIKKMIAPGALVMVTPLITGTFFGTETLAGLLAGALVSGVQVAISASNSGGAWDNAKKYIEAGASEHARLLGPKGSEAHKAAVIGDTIGDPLKDTSGPSLNILIKLMAVESLVFAPFFKMIRFSLVC
;
A
#
# COMPACT_ATOMS: atom_id res chain seq x y z
N MET A 1 17.18 -2.19 -21.84
CA MET A 1 16.26 -1.27 -21.15
C MET A 1 14.96 -1.04 -21.89
N TYR A 2 14.98 -0.66 -23.19
CA TYR A 2 13.76 -0.48 -23.99
C TYR A 2 12.79 -1.68 -23.96
N GLY A 3 13.28 -2.91 -24.17
CA GLY A 3 12.44 -4.11 -24.07
C GLY A 3 11.81 -4.34 -22.68
N ILE A 4 12.52 -3.98 -21.60
CA ILE A 4 11.99 -4.07 -20.22
C ILE A 4 10.89 -3.01 -20.01
N ALA A 5 11.08 -1.80 -20.53
CA ALA A 5 10.05 -0.76 -20.50
C ALA A 5 8.80 -1.16 -21.30
N LEU A 6 8.98 -1.78 -22.47
CA LEU A 6 7.88 -2.34 -23.25
C LEU A 6 7.20 -3.52 -22.55
N ALA A 7 7.92 -4.34 -21.80
CA ALA A 7 7.31 -5.39 -20.98
C ALA A 7 6.45 -4.79 -19.85
N ALA A 8 6.90 -3.70 -19.21
CA ALA A 8 6.09 -2.98 -18.23
C ALA A 8 4.80 -2.40 -18.87
N LEU A 9 4.93 -1.82 -20.06
CA LEU A 9 3.78 -1.35 -20.84
C LEU A 9 2.85 -2.51 -21.26
N GLY A 10 3.41 -3.66 -21.66
CA GLY A 10 2.66 -4.86 -22.02
C GLY A 10 1.83 -5.37 -20.85
N MET A 11 2.39 -5.40 -19.65
CA MET A 11 1.65 -5.75 -18.43
C MET A 11 0.48 -4.78 -18.16
N LEU A 12 0.64 -3.50 -18.47
CA LEU A 12 -0.41 -2.48 -18.33
C LEU A 12 -1.19 -2.21 -19.63
N SER A 13 -1.02 -3.02 -20.67
CA SER A 13 -1.66 -2.77 -21.98
C SER A 13 -3.18 -2.91 -21.92
N THR A 14 -3.67 -3.68 -20.96
CA THR A 14 -5.09 -3.89 -20.66
C THR A 14 -5.54 -3.11 -19.42
N ILE A 15 -4.88 -2.00 -19.10
CA ILE A 15 -5.15 -1.20 -17.88
C ILE A 15 -6.61 -0.78 -17.73
N ALA A 16 -7.34 -0.53 -18.82
CA ALA A 16 -8.76 -0.21 -18.75
C ALA A 16 -9.57 -1.35 -18.11
N THR A 17 -9.37 -2.60 -18.57
CA THR A 17 -10.03 -3.77 -17.99
C THR A 17 -9.54 -4.04 -16.57
N GLY A 18 -8.24 -3.90 -16.32
CA GLY A 18 -7.65 -4.04 -14.99
C GLY A 18 -8.27 -3.07 -13.97
N LEU A 19 -8.40 -1.80 -14.34
CA LEU A 19 -9.04 -0.78 -13.51
C LEU A 19 -10.54 -1.03 -13.34
N SER A 20 -11.24 -1.51 -14.37
CA SER A 20 -12.67 -1.84 -14.26
C SER A 20 -12.95 -2.91 -13.20
N ILE A 21 -12.15 -3.99 -13.18
CA ILE A 21 -12.34 -5.07 -12.19
C ILE A 21 -11.87 -4.68 -10.80
N ASP A 22 -10.87 -3.82 -10.68
CA ASP A 22 -10.38 -3.29 -9.40
C ASP A 22 -11.41 -2.32 -8.79
N ALA A 23 -11.83 -1.31 -9.56
CA ALA A 23 -12.82 -0.31 -9.12
C ALA A 23 -14.20 -0.90 -8.81
N TYR A 24 -14.54 -2.04 -9.43
CA TYR A 24 -15.74 -2.81 -9.08
C TYR A 24 -15.78 -3.20 -7.59
N GLY A 25 -14.64 -3.49 -6.97
CA GLY A 25 -14.57 -3.92 -5.57
C GLY A 25 -15.08 -2.85 -4.59
N PRO A 26 -14.44 -1.66 -4.51
CA PRO A 26 -14.90 -0.59 -3.63
C PRO A 26 -16.33 -0.09 -3.88
N ILE A 27 -16.84 -0.23 -5.12
CA ILE A 27 -18.26 0.06 -5.42
C ILE A 27 -19.16 -0.96 -4.74
N SER A 28 -18.80 -2.25 -4.80
CA SER A 28 -19.54 -3.35 -4.19
C SER A 28 -19.52 -3.29 -2.66
N ASP A 29 -18.38 -2.94 -2.06
CA ASP A 29 -18.22 -2.70 -0.62
C ASP A 29 -19.19 -1.59 -0.13
N ASN A 30 -19.14 -0.42 -0.79
CA ASN A 30 -20.07 0.68 -0.48
C ASN A 30 -21.54 0.30 -0.65
N ALA A 31 -21.88 -0.50 -1.68
CA ALA A 31 -23.25 -0.99 -1.87
C ALA A 31 -23.70 -1.84 -0.68
N GLY A 32 -22.84 -2.72 -0.15
CA GLY A 32 -23.12 -3.48 1.06
C GLY A 32 -23.27 -2.59 2.30
N GLY A 33 -22.39 -1.59 2.46
CA GLY A 33 -22.49 -0.62 3.56
C GLY A 33 -23.80 0.17 3.55
N ILE A 34 -24.22 0.63 2.37
CA ILE A 34 -25.51 1.34 2.18
C ILE A 34 -26.68 0.42 2.50
N ALA A 35 -26.65 -0.84 2.04
CA ALA A 35 -27.72 -1.81 2.33
C ALA A 35 -27.91 -2.02 3.83
N GLU A 36 -26.81 -2.15 4.59
CA GLU A 36 -26.83 -2.29 6.05
C GLU A 36 -27.37 -1.03 6.73
N MET A 37 -26.83 0.15 6.39
CA MET A 37 -27.25 1.42 6.98
C MET A 37 -28.71 1.80 6.67
N ALA A 38 -29.25 1.33 5.54
CA ALA A 38 -30.63 1.54 5.15
C ALA A 38 -31.61 0.50 5.73
N GLY A 39 -31.13 -0.48 6.50
CA GLY A 39 -31.96 -1.54 7.07
C GLY A 39 -32.62 -2.42 6.00
N MET A 40 -31.93 -2.63 4.88
CA MET A 40 -32.46 -3.45 3.79
C MET A 40 -32.52 -4.94 4.18
N PRO A 41 -33.32 -5.77 3.48
CA PRO A 41 -33.44 -7.19 3.80
C PRO A 41 -32.11 -7.96 3.69
N HIS A 42 -31.96 -9.03 4.49
CA HIS A 42 -30.72 -9.80 4.60
C HIS A 42 -30.20 -10.37 3.28
N ASN A 43 -31.09 -10.76 2.36
CA ASN A 43 -30.70 -11.29 1.04
C ASN A 43 -29.96 -10.24 0.17
N VAL A 44 -30.22 -8.94 0.39
CA VAL A 44 -29.47 -7.86 -0.27
C VAL A 44 -28.03 -7.87 0.23
N ARG A 45 -27.85 -7.96 1.56
CA ARG A 45 -26.53 -8.01 2.19
C ARG A 45 -25.73 -9.25 1.75
N GLU A 46 -26.37 -10.42 1.72
CA GLU A 46 -25.76 -11.66 1.19
C GLU A 46 -25.23 -11.49 -0.24
N THR A 47 -26.01 -10.84 -1.10
CA THR A 47 -25.60 -10.58 -2.48
C THR A 47 -24.40 -9.63 -2.52
N THR A 48 -24.45 -8.52 -1.78
CA THR A 48 -23.34 -7.56 -1.75
C THR A 48 -22.07 -8.14 -1.11
N ASP A 49 -22.18 -8.99 -0.09
CA ASP A 49 -21.02 -9.64 0.54
C ASP A 49 -20.33 -10.62 -0.43
N ALA A 50 -21.08 -11.28 -1.31
CA ALA A 50 -20.50 -12.11 -2.37
C ALA A 50 -19.75 -11.26 -3.42
N LEU A 51 -20.30 -10.10 -3.79
CA LEU A 51 -19.66 -9.17 -4.74
C LEU A 51 -18.40 -8.55 -4.13
N ASP A 52 -18.45 -8.17 -2.87
CA ASP A 52 -17.34 -7.59 -2.09
C ASP A 52 -16.18 -8.58 -1.92
N ALA A 53 -16.45 -9.85 -1.60
CA ALA A 53 -15.41 -10.89 -1.52
C ALA A 53 -14.68 -11.11 -2.88
N ALA A 54 -15.41 -11.00 -3.99
CA ALA A 54 -14.79 -11.00 -5.32
C ALA A 54 -13.95 -9.72 -5.53
N GLY A 55 -14.46 -8.57 -5.09
CA GLY A 55 -13.76 -7.28 -5.10
C GLY A 55 -12.43 -7.29 -4.34
N ASN A 56 -12.37 -7.91 -3.16
CA ASN A 56 -11.14 -8.09 -2.39
C ASN A 56 -10.07 -8.85 -3.20
N THR A 57 -10.50 -9.82 -3.99
CA THR A 57 -9.61 -10.59 -4.86
C THR A 57 -9.13 -9.76 -6.06
N THR A 58 -10.03 -9.01 -6.71
CA THR A 58 -9.65 -8.15 -7.85
C THR A 58 -8.75 -7.00 -7.42
N ALA A 59 -8.95 -6.43 -6.24
CA ALA A 59 -8.06 -5.43 -5.64
C ALA A 59 -6.64 -6.00 -5.40
N ALA A 60 -6.52 -7.23 -4.90
CA ALA A 60 -5.22 -7.89 -4.75
C ALA A 60 -4.53 -8.14 -6.11
N ILE A 61 -5.30 -8.53 -7.13
CA ILE A 61 -4.79 -8.66 -8.52
C ILE A 61 -4.30 -7.31 -9.04
N GLY A 62 -5.06 -6.23 -8.86
CA GLY A 62 -4.69 -4.86 -9.23
C GLY A 62 -3.39 -4.42 -8.57
N LYS A 63 -3.24 -4.67 -7.26
CA LYS A 63 -1.99 -4.45 -6.50
C LYS A 63 -0.83 -5.26 -7.10
N GLY A 64 -1.06 -6.51 -7.49
CA GLY A 64 -0.07 -7.35 -8.17
C GLY A 64 0.42 -6.76 -9.51
N PHE A 65 -0.51 -6.30 -10.37
CA PHE A 65 -0.17 -5.63 -11.62
C PHE A 65 0.60 -4.32 -11.38
N ALA A 66 0.20 -3.54 -10.38
CA ALA A 66 0.89 -2.31 -10.01
C ALA A 66 2.32 -2.58 -9.53
N ILE A 67 2.53 -3.59 -8.69
CA ILE A 67 3.87 -3.95 -8.19
C ILE A 67 4.75 -4.54 -9.30
N GLY A 68 4.21 -5.46 -10.11
CA GLY A 68 4.95 -6.08 -11.20
C GLY A 68 5.40 -5.08 -12.26
N SER A 69 4.50 -4.19 -12.67
CA SER A 69 4.84 -3.12 -13.63
C SER A 69 5.78 -2.09 -13.02
N ALA A 70 5.62 -1.73 -11.74
CA ALA A 70 6.56 -0.87 -11.02
C ALA A 70 7.97 -1.47 -10.98
N ALA A 71 8.10 -2.79 -10.78
CA ALA A 71 9.40 -3.45 -10.79
C ALA A 71 10.09 -3.37 -12.16
N LEU A 72 9.34 -3.69 -13.23
CA LEU A 72 9.85 -3.64 -14.60
C LEU A 72 10.23 -2.21 -15.02
N VAL A 73 9.35 -1.23 -14.83
CA VAL A 73 9.62 0.15 -15.22
C VAL A 73 10.78 0.74 -14.41
N SER A 74 10.89 0.42 -13.12
CA SER A 74 11.98 0.92 -12.28
C SER A 74 13.32 0.31 -12.68
N LEU A 75 13.35 -0.95 -13.10
CA LEU A 75 14.56 -1.56 -13.67
C LEU A 75 14.97 -0.88 -14.98
N ALA A 76 14.01 -0.55 -15.85
CA ALA A 76 14.27 0.18 -17.09
C ALA A 76 14.79 1.60 -16.82
N LEU A 77 14.16 2.31 -15.89
CA LEU A 77 14.56 3.65 -15.44
C LEU A 77 15.93 3.64 -14.76
N PHE A 78 16.24 2.60 -13.97
CA PHE A 78 17.55 2.40 -13.37
C PHE A 78 18.65 2.30 -14.43
N GLY A 79 18.46 1.47 -15.46
CA GLY A 79 19.43 1.38 -16.55
C GLY A 79 19.56 2.69 -17.34
N ALA A 80 18.45 3.39 -17.58
CA ALA A 80 18.47 4.72 -18.20
C ALA A 80 19.22 5.74 -17.33
N TYR A 81 19.04 5.70 -16.02
CA TYR A 81 19.75 6.53 -15.05
C TYR A 81 21.26 6.29 -15.13
N VAL A 82 21.70 5.03 -15.07
CA VAL A 82 23.12 4.62 -15.18
C VAL A 82 23.77 5.19 -16.44
N SER A 83 23.10 5.07 -17.60
CA SER A 83 23.58 5.68 -18.84
C SER A 83 23.61 7.21 -18.78
N ARG A 84 22.57 7.83 -18.19
CA ARG A 84 22.45 9.30 -18.14
C ARG A 84 23.50 9.96 -17.25
N VAL A 85 23.90 9.30 -16.16
CA VAL A 85 24.99 9.75 -15.29
C VAL A 85 26.38 9.37 -15.82
N GLY A 86 26.46 8.52 -16.84
CA GLY A 86 27.72 8.10 -17.47
C GLY A 86 28.53 7.12 -16.61
N LEU A 87 27.86 6.17 -15.96
CA LEU A 87 28.52 5.07 -15.26
C LEU A 87 28.72 3.89 -16.21
N ASP A 88 29.96 3.46 -16.43
CA ASP A 88 30.27 2.32 -17.31
C ASP A 88 29.80 0.99 -16.70
N THR A 89 29.94 0.85 -15.38
CA THR A 89 29.56 -0.37 -14.66
C THR A 89 29.08 -0.04 -13.25
N VAL A 90 27.98 -0.68 -12.83
CA VAL A 90 27.53 -0.67 -11.43
C VAL A 90 28.06 -1.94 -10.76
N ASN A 91 29.26 -1.85 -10.18
CA ASN A 91 29.89 -2.98 -9.49
C ASN A 91 29.38 -3.09 -8.04
N VAL A 92 28.67 -4.17 -7.72
CA VAL A 92 28.13 -4.43 -6.37
C VAL A 92 29.22 -4.50 -5.30
N LEU A 93 30.44 -4.92 -5.64
CA LEU A 93 31.57 -4.97 -4.69
C LEU A 93 32.19 -3.59 -4.43
N ASN A 94 31.75 -2.55 -5.13
CA ASN A 94 32.17 -1.19 -4.84
C ASN A 94 31.51 -0.70 -3.53
N LYS A 95 32.33 -0.18 -2.60
CA LYS A 95 31.86 0.35 -1.31
C LYS A 95 30.71 1.35 -1.40
N LYS A 96 30.70 2.22 -2.43
CA LYS A 96 29.62 3.20 -2.63
C LYS A 96 28.30 2.52 -3.00
N VAL A 97 28.37 1.51 -3.86
CA VAL A 97 27.22 0.78 -4.38
C VAL A 97 26.64 -0.13 -3.30
N ILE A 98 27.47 -0.89 -2.57
CA ILE A 98 26.97 -1.82 -1.54
C ILE A 98 26.31 -1.11 -0.36
N ILE A 99 26.85 0.04 0.07
CA ILE A 99 26.22 0.87 1.12
C ILE A 99 24.89 1.40 0.61
N GLY A 100 24.85 1.90 -0.63
CA GLY A 100 23.60 2.33 -1.27
C GLY A 100 22.58 1.20 -1.31
N LEU A 101 23.00 -0.01 -1.71
CA LEU A 101 22.15 -1.20 -1.79
C LEU A 101 21.53 -1.55 -0.44
N LEU A 102 22.32 -1.60 0.62
CA LEU A 102 21.85 -1.91 1.98
C LEU A 102 20.87 -0.86 2.50
N VAL A 103 21.20 0.43 2.33
CA VAL A 103 20.31 1.53 2.73
C VAL A 103 19.02 1.52 1.92
N GLY A 104 19.11 1.34 0.60
CA GLY A 104 17.97 1.24 -0.31
C GLY A 104 17.03 0.10 0.05
N ALA A 105 17.58 -1.08 0.38
CA ALA A 105 16.79 -2.23 0.81
C ALA A 105 16.07 -2.00 2.15
N MET A 106 16.55 -1.08 2.99
CA MET A 106 15.91 -0.72 4.26
C MET A 106 14.74 0.27 4.07
N LEU A 107 14.76 1.12 3.02
CA LEU A 107 13.75 2.16 2.81
C LEU A 107 12.30 1.65 2.77
N PRO A 108 11.96 0.53 2.11
CA PRO A 108 10.61 -0.03 2.14
C PRO A 108 10.11 -0.34 3.56
N TYR A 109 11.01 -0.82 4.43
CA TYR A 109 10.69 -1.11 5.83
C TYR A 109 10.52 0.17 6.65
N TRP A 110 11.37 1.17 6.43
CA TRP A 110 11.20 2.47 7.10
C TRP A 110 9.90 3.15 6.69
N PHE A 111 9.60 3.18 5.38
CA PHE A 111 8.34 3.68 4.86
C PHE A 111 7.15 2.96 5.51
N SER A 112 7.19 1.62 5.52
CA SER A 112 6.13 0.80 6.12
C SER A 112 5.98 1.05 7.63
N ALA A 113 7.08 1.22 8.36
CA ALA A 113 7.03 1.54 9.78
C ALA A 113 6.32 2.88 10.05
N LEU A 114 6.56 3.89 9.20
CA LEU A 114 5.88 5.19 9.30
C LEU A 114 4.38 5.08 9.01
N THR A 115 4.00 4.39 7.94
CA THR A 115 2.60 4.25 7.54
C THR A 115 1.81 3.36 8.50
N MET A 116 2.34 2.20 8.89
CA MET A 116 1.71 1.30 9.87
C MET A 116 1.48 2.00 11.22
N LYS A 117 2.50 2.70 11.74
CA LYS A 117 2.38 3.46 13.00
C LYS A 117 1.34 4.58 12.88
N SER A 118 1.26 5.22 11.72
CA SER A 118 0.30 6.30 11.47
C SER A 118 -1.14 5.78 11.52
N VAL A 119 -1.43 4.67 10.84
CA VAL A 119 -2.76 4.04 10.89
C VAL A 119 -3.05 3.53 12.29
N GLY A 120 -2.13 2.81 12.95
CA GLY A 120 -2.36 2.30 14.30
C GLY A 120 -2.67 3.40 15.32
N SER A 121 -1.98 4.54 15.24
CA SER A 121 -2.27 5.69 16.11
C SER A 121 -3.64 6.34 15.83
N ALA A 122 -4.06 6.38 14.56
CA ALA A 122 -5.36 6.92 14.16
C ALA A 122 -6.51 5.97 14.51
N ALA A 123 -6.32 4.67 14.28
CA ALA A 123 -7.27 3.62 14.63
C ALA A 123 -7.51 3.55 16.14
N LEU A 124 -6.46 3.69 16.97
CA LEU A 124 -6.60 3.75 18.42
C LEU A 124 -7.52 4.90 18.86
N LYS A 125 -7.32 6.11 18.29
CA LYS A 125 -8.20 7.25 18.55
C LYS A 125 -9.63 7.02 18.06
N MET A 126 -9.79 6.37 16.91
CA MET A 126 -11.11 6.01 16.38
C MET A 126 -11.84 5.06 17.33
N VAL A 127 -11.14 4.05 17.86
CA VAL A 127 -11.70 3.11 18.85
C VAL A 127 -12.10 3.82 20.14
N GLU A 128 -11.25 4.71 20.65
CA GLU A 128 -11.57 5.51 21.84
C GLU A 128 -12.82 6.37 21.62
N GLU A 129 -12.94 7.05 20.48
CA GLU A 129 -14.09 7.89 20.16
C GLU A 129 -15.37 7.08 19.95
N VAL A 130 -15.32 5.97 19.21
CA VAL A 130 -16.49 5.11 19.01
C VAL A 130 -16.97 4.53 20.35
N ARG A 131 -16.04 4.12 21.23
CA ARG A 131 -16.38 3.69 22.60
C ARG A 131 -17.00 4.82 23.41
N ARG A 132 -16.45 6.03 23.32
CA ARG A 132 -17.00 7.21 24.00
C ARG A 132 -18.45 7.45 23.56
N GLN A 133 -18.74 7.44 22.27
CA GLN A 133 -20.10 7.61 21.76
C GLN A 133 -21.05 6.52 22.27
N PHE A 134 -20.65 5.24 22.20
CA PHE A 134 -21.48 4.14 22.72
C PHE A 134 -21.74 4.19 24.22
N ASN A 135 -20.78 4.69 25.01
CA ASN A 135 -20.90 4.74 26.47
C ASN A 135 -21.63 6.01 26.96
N GLU A 136 -21.48 7.14 26.26
CA GLU A 136 -21.92 8.45 26.74
C GLU A 136 -23.20 8.96 26.07
N ILE A 137 -23.55 8.53 24.85
CA ILE A 137 -24.74 8.99 24.13
C ILE A 137 -25.93 8.09 24.48
N PRO A 138 -26.92 8.55 25.27
CA PRO A 138 -28.06 7.73 25.65
C PRO A 138 -28.92 7.40 24.43
N GLY A 139 -29.38 6.15 24.31
CA GLY A 139 -30.23 5.72 23.20
C GLY A 139 -29.48 5.29 21.94
N LEU A 140 -28.14 5.38 21.90
CA LEU A 140 -27.37 5.06 20.70
C LEU A 140 -27.34 3.56 20.41
N MET A 141 -27.05 2.73 21.41
CA MET A 141 -27.04 1.27 21.27
C MET A 141 -28.44 0.70 21.02
N GLU A 142 -29.47 1.39 21.54
CA GLU A 142 -30.87 1.07 21.33
C GLU A 142 -31.39 1.51 19.95
N GLY A 143 -30.58 2.24 19.17
CA GLY A 143 -30.95 2.73 17.83
C GLY A 143 -31.95 3.89 17.83
N THR A 144 -32.12 4.56 18.96
CA THR A 144 -33.06 5.70 19.12
C THR A 144 -32.37 7.06 19.02
N ALA A 145 -31.05 7.11 19.19
CA ALA A 145 -30.22 8.29 18.98
C ALA A 145 -29.32 8.13 17.75
N LYS A 146 -28.94 9.25 17.12
CA LYS A 146 -28.01 9.27 15.99
C LYS A 146 -26.56 9.42 16.48
N PRO A 147 -25.60 8.67 15.93
CA PRO A 147 -24.18 8.86 16.24
C PRO A 147 -23.65 10.17 15.63
N ASP A 148 -22.52 10.64 16.17
CA ASP A 148 -21.77 11.75 15.59
C ASP A 148 -20.71 11.22 14.61
N TYR A 149 -21.10 11.15 13.35
CA TYR A 149 -20.20 10.75 12.26
C TYR A 149 -19.08 11.78 12.01
N ALA A 150 -19.33 13.07 12.25
CA ALA A 150 -18.42 14.15 11.89
C ALA A 150 -17.12 14.08 12.70
N THR A 151 -17.20 13.67 13.97
CA THR A 151 -16.00 13.50 14.82
C THR A 151 -15.12 12.36 14.32
N CYS A 152 -15.69 11.21 13.91
CA CYS A 152 -14.92 10.12 13.30
C CYS A 152 -14.25 10.56 12.00
N VAL A 153 -14.97 11.28 11.12
CA VAL A 153 -14.42 11.86 9.88
C VAL A 153 -13.26 12.82 10.18
N LYS A 154 -13.40 13.66 11.22
CA LYS A 154 -12.36 14.60 11.63
C LYS A 154 -11.09 13.88 12.09
N ILE A 155 -11.21 12.79 12.86
CA ILE A 155 -10.05 12.02 13.35
C ILE A 155 -9.22 11.47 12.20
N SER A 156 -9.87 10.84 11.22
CA SER A 156 -9.17 10.27 10.05
C SER A 156 -8.63 11.36 9.12
N THR A 157 -9.34 12.47 8.96
CA THR A 157 -8.89 13.63 8.15
C THR A 157 -7.65 14.28 8.74
N ASP A 158 -7.67 14.64 10.04
CA ASP A 158 -6.53 15.28 10.70
C ASP A 158 -5.30 14.35 10.71
N ALA A 159 -5.51 13.05 10.91
CA ALA A 159 -4.44 12.06 10.92
C ALA A 159 -3.83 11.90 9.52
N SER A 160 -4.64 11.69 8.48
CA SER A 160 -4.16 11.44 7.12
C SER A 160 -3.33 12.61 6.57
N ILE A 161 -3.83 13.85 6.66
CA ILE A 161 -3.12 15.04 6.17
C ILE A 161 -1.81 15.27 6.92
N LYS A 162 -1.80 15.10 8.25
CA LYS A 162 -0.57 15.31 9.03
C LYS A 162 0.46 14.20 8.80
N LYS A 163 0.01 12.94 8.68
CA LYS A 163 0.90 11.78 8.68
C LYS A 163 1.43 11.41 7.29
N MET A 164 0.78 11.83 6.20
CA MET A 164 1.27 11.57 4.83
C MET A 164 2.59 12.30 4.52
N ILE A 165 2.90 13.39 5.23
CA ILE A 165 4.08 14.23 4.95
C ILE A 165 5.39 13.46 5.16
N ALA A 166 5.52 12.71 6.24
CA ALA A 166 6.80 12.06 6.56
C ALA A 166 7.16 10.92 5.57
N PRO A 167 6.26 9.98 5.23
CA PRO A 167 6.53 8.99 4.18
C PRO A 167 6.77 9.64 2.80
N GLY A 168 6.02 10.70 2.46
CA GLY A 168 6.23 11.44 1.21
C GLY A 168 7.59 12.10 1.15
N ALA A 169 8.00 12.79 2.22
CA ALA A 169 9.32 13.40 2.33
C ALA A 169 10.44 12.36 2.28
N LEU A 170 10.27 11.20 2.93
CA LEU A 170 11.24 10.10 2.84
C LEU A 170 11.50 9.70 1.39
N VAL A 171 10.46 9.53 0.58
CA VAL A 171 10.59 9.11 -0.82
C VAL A 171 11.22 10.20 -1.68
N MET A 172 10.74 11.45 -1.58
CA MET A 172 11.20 12.56 -2.42
C MET A 172 12.62 13.03 -2.06
N VAL A 173 12.93 13.10 -0.77
CA VAL A 173 14.21 13.68 -0.32
C VAL A 173 15.35 12.68 -0.46
N THR A 174 15.07 11.37 -0.44
CA THR A 174 16.12 10.34 -0.48
C THR A 174 16.99 10.41 -1.74
N PRO A 175 16.44 10.39 -2.98
CA PRO A 175 17.26 10.54 -4.18
C PRO A 175 18.06 11.84 -4.20
N LEU A 176 17.48 12.95 -3.75
CA LEU A 176 18.14 14.26 -3.70
C LEU A 176 19.33 14.25 -2.73
N ILE A 177 19.15 13.75 -1.51
CA ILE A 177 20.23 13.64 -0.52
C ILE A 177 21.31 12.67 -1.01
N THR A 178 20.93 11.47 -1.42
CA THR A 178 21.91 10.45 -1.81
C THR A 178 22.68 10.88 -3.07
N GLY A 179 21.98 11.40 -4.08
CA GLY A 179 22.61 11.87 -5.32
C GLY A 179 23.54 13.07 -5.11
N THR A 180 23.17 14.00 -4.22
CA THR A 180 23.96 15.22 -3.95
C THR A 180 25.17 14.96 -3.06
N PHE A 181 25.00 14.25 -1.95
CA PHE A 181 26.05 14.11 -0.93
C PHE A 181 26.89 12.84 -1.07
N PHE A 182 26.35 11.76 -1.64
CA PHE A 182 27.02 10.46 -1.74
C PHE A 182 27.36 10.08 -3.19
N GLY A 183 26.72 10.74 -4.15
CA GLY A 183 27.03 10.66 -5.57
C GLY A 183 26.26 9.58 -6.30
N THR A 184 26.52 9.50 -7.61
CA THR A 184 25.69 8.74 -8.55
C THR A 184 25.82 7.23 -8.38
N GLU A 185 26.97 6.72 -7.94
CA GLU A 185 27.16 5.28 -7.67
C GLU A 185 26.38 4.79 -6.44
N THR A 186 26.34 5.59 -5.38
CA THR A 186 25.57 5.24 -4.18
C THR A 186 24.08 5.26 -4.45
N LEU A 187 23.61 6.28 -5.19
CA LEU A 187 22.21 6.33 -5.62
C LEU A 187 21.86 5.14 -6.53
N ALA A 188 22.77 4.68 -7.40
CA ALA A 188 22.55 3.47 -8.19
C ALA A 188 22.33 2.23 -7.30
N GLY A 189 23.15 2.05 -6.26
CA GLY A 189 22.96 0.99 -5.27
C GLY A 189 21.60 1.11 -4.55
N LEU A 190 21.25 2.32 -4.13
CA LEU A 190 20.00 2.60 -3.43
C LEU A 190 18.76 2.23 -4.25
N LEU A 191 18.73 2.60 -5.53
CA LEU A 191 17.63 2.25 -6.44
C LEU A 191 17.49 0.73 -6.61
N ALA A 192 18.61 0.03 -6.79
CA ALA A 192 18.61 -1.42 -6.90
C ALA A 192 18.10 -2.10 -5.61
N GLY A 193 18.53 -1.61 -4.44
CA GLY A 193 18.15 -2.15 -3.14
C GLY A 193 16.66 -1.94 -2.84
N ALA A 194 16.17 -0.71 -3.07
CA ALA A 194 14.78 -0.36 -2.87
C ALA A 194 13.85 -1.19 -3.77
N LEU A 195 14.27 -1.44 -5.02
CA LEU A 195 13.55 -2.29 -5.96
C LEU A 195 13.45 -3.73 -5.46
N VAL A 196 14.58 -4.42 -5.25
CA VAL A 196 14.57 -5.87 -4.98
C VAL A 196 13.98 -6.21 -3.61
N SER A 197 14.10 -5.30 -2.65
CA SER A 197 13.49 -5.47 -1.31
C SER A 197 12.02 -5.05 -1.28
N GLY A 198 11.70 -3.88 -1.85
CA GLY A 198 10.36 -3.30 -1.74
C GLY A 198 9.29 -4.14 -2.41
N VAL A 199 9.62 -4.81 -3.53
CA VAL A 199 8.70 -5.73 -4.21
C VAL A 199 8.27 -6.88 -3.29
N GLN A 200 9.17 -7.43 -2.48
CA GLN A 200 8.85 -8.56 -1.58
C GLN A 200 7.86 -8.13 -0.50
N VAL A 201 8.12 -6.98 0.13
CA VAL A 201 7.25 -6.44 1.19
C VAL A 201 5.90 -6.01 0.63
N ALA A 202 5.88 -5.40 -0.56
CA ALA A 202 4.64 -4.96 -1.21
C ALA A 202 3.70 -6.14 -1.53
N ILE A 203 4.25 -7.22 -2.11
CA ILE A 203 3.47 -8.41 -2.48
C ILE A 203 2.96 -9.12 -1.22
N SER A 204 3.86 -9.40 -0.25
CA SER A 204 3.48 -10.10 0.97
C SER A 204 2.45 -9.34 1.79
N ALA A 205 2.61 -8.02 1.98
CA ALA A 205 1.65 -7.19 2.71
C ALA A 205 0.27 -7.17 2.05
N SER A 206 0.23 -6.97 0.72
CA SER A 206 -1.03 -6.89 -0.03
C SER A 206 -1.79 -8.21 -0.01
N ASN A 207 -1.09 -9.33 -0.21
CA ASN A 207 -1.70 -10.65 -0.25
C ASN A 207 -2.11 -11.14 1.14
N SER A 208 -1.29 -10.90 2.18
CA SER A 208 -1.64 -11.28 3.55
C SER A 208 -2.90 -10.58 4.03
N GLY A 209 -3.02 -9.27 3.81
CA GLY A 209 -4.24 -8.55 4.19
C GLY A 209 -5.47 -8.98 3.38
N GLY A 210 -5.33 -9.18 2.06
CA GLY A 210 -6.43 -9.69 1.24
C GLY A 210 -6.87 -11.10 1.64
N ALA A 211 -5.93 -11.96 2.04
CA ALA A 211 -6.23 -13.30 2.54
C ALA A 211 -6.97 -13.28 3.88
N TRP A 212 -6.58 -12.41 4.83
CA TRP A 212 -7.30 -12.27 6.09
C TRP A 212 -8.71 -11.72 5.91
N ASP A 213 -8.90 -10.76 5.01
CA ASP A 213 -10.23 -10.23 4.70
C ASP A 213 -11.15 -11.32 4.12
N ASN A 214 -10.67 -12.06 3.13
CA ASN A 214 -11.45 -13.15 2.54
C ASN A 214 -11.64 -14.34 3.48
N ALA A 215 -10.71 -14.59 4.42
CA ALA A 215 -10.92 -15.57 5.48
C ALA A 215 -12.05 -15.15 6.43
N LYS A 216 -12.14 -13.86 6.79
CA LYS A 216 -13.28 -13.30 7.53
C LYS A 216 -14.57 -13.45 6.72
N LYS A 217 -14.60 -13.01 5.46
CA LYS A 217 -15.78 -13.14 4.57
C LYS A 217 -16.24 -14.60 4.41
N TYR A 218 -15.30 -15.54 4.34
CA TYR A 218 -15.61 -16.96 4.26
C TYR A 218 -16.41 -17.46 5.48
N ILE A 219 -16.02 -17.05 6.69
CA ILE A 219 -16.75 -17.38 7.94
C ILE A 219 -18.09 -16.65 7.97
N GLU A 220 -18.12 -15.36 7.61
CA GLU A 220 -19.32 -14.54 7.59
C GLU A 220 -20.40 -15.07 6.64
N ALA A 221 -19.99 -15.64 5.49
CA ALA A 221 -20.89 -16.15 4.46
C ALA A 221 -21.51 -17.51 4.81
N GLY A 222 -20.79 -18.40 5.53
CA GLY A 222 -21.34 -19.71 5.93
C GLY A 222 -21.77 -20.61 4.74
N ALA A 223 -21.24 -20.38 3.54
CA ALA A 223 -21.73 -21.04 2.31
C ALA A 223 -21.36 -22.53 2.19
N SER A 224 -20.52 -23.06 3.07
CA SER A 224 -20.11 -24.46 3.11
C SER A 224 -20.25 -25.02 4.51
N GLU A 225 -20.20 -26.35 4.65
CA GLU A 225 -20.22 -27.02 5.96
C GLU A 225 -19.07 -26.53 6.84
N HIS A 226 -17.85 -26.48 6.28
CA HIS A 226 -16.67 -26.00 7.00
C HIS A 226 -16.80 -24.53 7.44
N ALA A 227 -17.31 -23.64 6.57
CA ALA A 227 -17.57 -22.24 6.96
C ALA A 227 -18.59 -22.13 8.11
N ARG A 228 -19.66 -22.94 8.08
CA ARG A 228 -20.68 -22.97 9.14
C ARG A 228 -20.14 -23.47 10.47
N LEU A 229 -19.18 -24.40 10.46
CA LEU A 229 -18.51 -24.88 11.67
C LEU A 229 -17.69 -23.79 12.38
N LEU A 230 -17.18 -22.81 11.62
CA LEU A 230 -16.41 -21.67 12.16
C LEU A 230 -17.32 -20.51 12.60
N GLY A 231 -18.52 -20.42 12.01
CA GLY A 231 -19.53 -19.42 12.37
C GLY A 231 -20.29 -19.74 13.66
N PRO A 232 -21.42 -19.07 13.91
CA PRO A 232 -21.96 -17.91 13.17
C PRO A 232 -21.16 -16.62 13.43
N LYS A 233 -21.55 -15.51 12.81
CA LYS A 233 -21.04 -14.17 13.15
C LYS A 233 -21.12 -13.95 14.66
N GLY A 234 -20.01 -13.49 15.25
CA GLY A 234 -19.85 -13.30 16.69
C GLY A 234 -19.21 -14.49 17.44
N SER A 235 -18.97 -15.64 16.78
CA SER A 235 -18.16 -16.73 17.34
C SER A 235 -16.72 -16.29 17.62
N GLU A 236 -15.99 -17.06 18.44
CA GLU A 236 -14.58 -16.76 18.72
C GLU A 236 -13.70 -16.88 17.47
N ALA A 237 -13.97 -17.83 16.58
CA ALA A 237 -13.27 -17.95 15.31
C ALA A 237 -13.55 -16.75 14.39
N HIS A 238 -14.81 -16.26 14.36
CA HIS A 238 -15.16 -15.04 13.64
C HIS A 238 -14.43 -13.81 14.20
N LYS A 239 -14.41 -13.62 15.52
CA LYS A 239 -13.67 -12.53 16.16
C LYS A 239 -12.18 -12.60 15.85
N ALA A 240 -11.57 -13.79 15.89
CA ALA A 240 -10.17 -13.98 15.54
C ALA A 240 -9.88 -13.60 14.07
N ALA A 241 -10.78 -13.95 13.14
CA ALA A 241 -10.67 -13.53 11.74
C ALA A 241 -10.79 -12.01 11.57
N VAL A 242 -11.70 -11.35 12.31
CA VAL A 242 -11.81 -9.88 12.34
C VAL A 242 -10.51 -9.22 12.87
N ILE A 243 -9.85 -9.81 13.87
CA ILE A 243 -8.54 -9.33 14.32
C ILE A 243 -7.49 -9.45 13.21
N GLY A 244 -7.45 -10.58 12.49
CA GLY A 244 -6.55 -10.75 11.34
C GLY A 244 -6.78 -9.72 10.24
N ASP A 245 -8.05 -9.47 9.91
CA ASP A 245 -8.44 -8.49 8.89
C ASP A 245 -8.03 -7.06 9.28
N THR A 246 -8.30 -6.65 10.52
CA THR A 246 -7.90 -5.31 11.02
C THR A 246 -6.39 -5.11 11.13
N ILE A 247 -5.60 -6.18 11.27
CA ILE A 247 -4.13 -6.13 11.10
C ILE A 247 -3.77 -5.99 9.62
N GLY A 248 -4.51 -6.68 8.74
CA GLY A 248 -4.37 -6.66 7.29
C GLY A 248 -4.69 -5.33 6.63
N ASP A 249 -5.61 -4.53 7.17
CA ASP A 249 -6.04 -3.25 6.60
C ASP A 249 -4.88 -2.27 6.32
N PRO A 250 -4.04 -1.88 7.31
CA PRO A 250 -2.92 -0.98 7.04
C PRO A 250 -1.82 -1.63 6.17
N LEU A 251 -1.75 -2.97 6.13
CA LEU A 251 -0.83 -3.68 5.25
C LEU A 251 -1.29 -3.60 3.80
N LYS A 252 -2.55 -3.94 3.52
CA LYS A 252 -3.09 -4.07 2.15
C LYS A 252 -3.55 -2.75 1.55
N ASP A 253 -3.93 -1.75 2.34
CA ASP A 253 -4.54 -0.51 1.82
C ASP A 253 -3.77 0.76 2.15
N THR A 254 -2.69 0.67 2.94
CA THR A 254 -1.81 1.82 3.18
C THR A 254 -0.38 1.51 2.77
N SER A 255 0.29 0.58 3.45
CA SER A 255 1.73 0.36 3.33
C SER A 255 2.08 -0.38 2.03
N GLY A 256 1.54 -1.59 1.86
CA GLY A 256 1.80 -2.49 0.74
C GLY A 256 1.62 -1.85 -0.63
N PRO A 257 0.45 -1.29 -0.98
CA PRO A 257 0.26 -0.64 -2.27
C PRO A 257 1.15 0.58 -2.43
N SER A 258 1.38 1.40 -1.39
CA SER A 258 2.23 2.60 -1.52
C SER A 258 3.70 2.28 -1.84
N LEU A 259 4.19 1.09 -1.50
CA LEU A 259 5.56 0.69 -1.82
C LEU A 259 5.82 0.60 -3.32
N ASN A 260 4.83 0.28 -4.16
CA ASN A 260 5.01 0.32 -5.62
C ASN A 260 5.32 1.75 -6.10
N ILE A 261 4.74 2.75 -5.45
CA ILE A 261 4.93 4.16 -5.75
C ILE A 261 6.32 4.59 -5.28
N LEU A 262 6.74 4.21 -4.06
CA LEU A 262 8.08 4.47 -3.56
C LEU A 262 9.16 4.06 -4.56
N ILE A 263 9.05 2.85 -5.12
CA ILE A 263 10.06 2.29 -6.04
C ILE A 263 10.10 3.10 -7.35
N LYS A 264 8.96 3.24 -8.02
CA LYS A 264 8.91 3.90 -9.35
C LYS A 264 9.16 5.40 -9.28
N LEU A 265 8.77 6.05 -8.18
CA LEU A 265 8.97 7.49 -7.95
C LEU A 265 10.45 7.81 -7.76
N MET A 266 11.15 7.08 -6.88
CA MET A 266 12.60 7.30 -6.71
C MET A 266 13.38 7.02 -8.00
N ALA A 267 12.97 6.02 -8.79
CA ALA A 267 13.61 5.71 -10.06
C ALA A 267 13.48 6.84 -11.09
N VAL A 268 12.27 7.37 -11.30
CA VAL A 268 12.06 8.47 -12.26
C VAL A 268 12.67 9.78 -11.76
N GLU A 269 12.58 10.07 -10.47
CA GLU A 269 13.19 11.25 -9.86
C GLU A 269 14.72 11.23 -10.05
N SER A 270 15.36 10.10 -9.76
CA SER A 270 16.80 9.93 -9.96
C SER A 270 17.23 10.14 -11.40
N LEU A 271 16.44 9.64 -12.36
CA LEU A 271 16.69 9.85 -13.79
C LEU A 271 16.56 11.32 -14.20
N VAL A 272 15.52 12.02 -13.73
CA VAL A 272 15.28 13.43 -14.04
C VAL A 272 16.43 14.30 -13.50
N PHE A 273 16.87 14.06 -12.28
CA PHE A 273 17.97 14.79 -11.65
C PHE A 273 19.37 14.27 -11.98
N ALA A 274 19.50 13.21 -12.80
CA ALA A 274 20.78 12.64 -13.21
C ALA A 274 21.80 13.66 -13.73
N PRO A 275 21.44 14.65 -14.58
CA PRO A 275 22.40 15.66 -15.06
C PRO A 275 22.93 16.55 -13.92
N PHE A 276 22.06 16.89 -12.97
CA PHE A 276 22.40 17.70 -11.80
C PHE A 276 23.37 16.95 -10.88
N PHE A 277 23.08 15.69 -10.55
CA PHE A 277 23.97 14.86 -9.73
C PHE A 277 25.34 14.66 -10.40
N LYS A 278 25.37 14.53 -11.72
CA LYS A 278 26.62 14.46 -12.48
C LYS A 278 27.44 15.76 -12.37
N MET A 279 26.79 16.91 -12.47
CA MET A 279 27.45 18.22 -12.44
C MET A 279 28.10 18.51 -11.08
N ILE A 280 27.39 18.27 -9.98
CA ILE A 280 27.91 18.54 -8.63
C ILE A 280 29.16 17.70 -8.32
N ARG A 281 29.19 16.45 -8.80
CA ARG A 281 30.38 15.60 -8.67
C ARG A 281 31.63 16.24 -9.28
N PHE A 282 31.51 16.94 -10.41
CA PHE A 282 32.66 17.61 -11.02
C PHE A 282 33.15 18.82 -10.21
N SER A 283 32.26 19.51 -9.50
CA SER A 283 32.62 20.71 -8.71
C SER A 283 33.22 20.41 -7.33
N LEU A 284 33.08 19.18 -6.81
CA LEU A 284 33.68 18.76 -5.52
C LEU A 284 35.02 18.02 -5.70
N VAL A 285 35.39 17.68 -6.93
CA VAL A 285 36.61 16.93 -7.27
C VAL A 285 37.64 17.79 -8.02
N CYS A 286 37.21 18.93 -8.58
CA CYS A 286 38.07 20.02 -9.05
C CYS A 286 38.17 21.11 -7.98
#